data_AF-A0A848XHA6-F1
#
_entry.id   AF-A0A848XHA6-F1
#
_cell.length_a   1.000
_cell.length_b   1.000
_cell.length_c   1.000
_cell.angle_alpha   90.00
_cell.angle_beta   90.00
_cell.angle_gamma   90.00
#
_symmetry.space_group_name_H-M   'P 1'
#
loop_
_entity.id
_entity.type
_entity.pdbx_description
1 polymer ?
#
loop_
_entity_poly.entity_id
_entity_poly.type
_entity_poly.pdbx_seq_one_letter_code
_entity_poly.pdbx_strand_id
1 'polypeptide(L)' 'MEIFDRMSRRKHEQLVFWSEPKLGYRGIVAIHDTTLGPALGGTRFWNYATDEEAIIDA' A
#
# COMPACT_ATOMS: atom_id res chain seq x y z
N MET A 1 12.84 -1.39 -8.05
CA MET A 1 11.40 -1.37 -8.35
C MET A 1 11.01 0.05 -8.71
N GLU A 2 10.47 0.28 -9.91
CA GLU A 2 9.93 1.60 -10.31
C GLU A 2 8.48 1.73 -9.82
N ILE A 3 8.29 2.19 -8.57
CA ILE A 3 6.96 2.27 -7.93
C ILE A 3 6.01 3.18 -8.71
N PHE A 4 6.48 4.36 -9.13
CA PHE A 4 5.67 5.31 -9.88
C PHE A 4 5.19 4.76 -11.24
N ASP A 5 6.04 4.01 -11.94
CA ASP A 5 5.66 3.35 -13.19
C ASP A 5 4.53 2.33 -12.97
N ARG A 6 4.62 1.53 -11.90
CA ARG A 6 3.59 0.55 -11.56
C ARG A 6 2.28 1.22 -11.17
N MET A 7 2.34 2.26 -10.32
CA MET A 7 1.18 3.05 -9.94
C MET A 7 0.51 3.67 -11.16
N SER A 8 1.28 4.30 -12.04
CA SER A 8 0.78 4.92 -13.28
C SER A 8 0.12 3.92 -14.21
N ARG A 9 0.73 2.75 -14.45
CA ARG A 9 0.18 1.68 -15.29
C ARG A 9 -1.18 1.18 -14.80
N ARG A 10 -1.40 1.17 -13.47
CA ARG A 10 -2.65 0.73 -12.84
C ARG A 10 -3.49 1.88 -12.31
N LYS A 11 -3.14 3.13 -12.61
CA LYS A 11 -3.84 4.35 -12.17
C LYS A 11 -4.07 4.42 -10.65
N HIS A 12 -3.17 3.89 -9.83
CA HIS A 12 -3.26 4.10 -8.38
C HIS A 12 -3.00 5.57 -8.04
N GLU A 13 -3.86 6.14 -7.21
CA GLU A 13 -3.74 7.51 -6.73
C GLU A 13 -2.64 7.65 -5.68
N GLN A 14 -2.57 6.74 -4.71
CA GLN A 14 -1.67 6.89 -3.56
C GLN A 14 -1.13 5.55 -3.04
N LEU A 15 0.09 5.60 -2.51
CA LEU A 15 0.70 4.55 -1.72
C LEU A 15 1.35 5.19 -0.48
N VAL A 16 0.85 4.88 0.71
CA VAL A 16 1.28 5.48 1.97
C VAL A 16 2.01 4.45 2.81
N PHE A 17 3.25 4.73 3.15
CA PHE A 17 4.08 3.89 4.03
C PHE A 17 4.01 4.41 5.46
N TRP A 18 3.74 3.53 6.40
CA TRP A 18 3.78 3.82 7.83
C TRP A 18 4.88 3.01 8.51
N SER A 19 5.65 3.67 9.37
CA SER A 19 6.66 3.04 10.21
C SER A 19 6.57 3.62 11.62
N GLU A 20 6.28 2.78 12.61
CA GLU A 20 6.31 3.14 14.02
C GLU A 20 7.26 2.16 14.76
N PRO A 21 8.56 2.51 14.85
CA PRO A 21 9.56 1.64 15.44
C PRO A 21 9.32 1.29 16.91
N LYS A 22 8.67 2.17 17.69
CA LYS A 22 8.41 1.91 19.12
C LYS A 22 7.40 0.77 19.31
N LEU A 23 6.52 0.58 18.35
CA LEU A 23 5.53 -0.50 18.34
C LEU A 23 5.94 -1.66 17.42
N GLY A 24 7.07 -1.53 16.71
CA GLY A 24 7.46 -2.47 15.66
C GLY A 24 6.49 -2.51 14.48
N TYR A 25 5.62 -1.50 14.33
CA TYR A 25 4.58 -1.50 13.31
C TYR A 25 5.13 -0.99 11.98
N ARG A 26 4.81 -1.72 10.91
CA ARG A 26 5.04 -1.33 9.53
C ARG A 26 3.75 -1.61 8.77
N GLY A 27 3.27 -0.61 8.03
CA GLY A 27 2.02 -0.69 7.29
C GLY A 27 2.11 -0.02 5.94
N ILE A 28 1.26 -0.46 5.03
CA ILE A 28 1.13 0.10 3.69
C ILE A 28 -0.37 0.30 3.45
N VAL A 29 -0.74 1.50 3.01
CA VAL A 29 -2.10 1.80 2.56
C VAL A 29 -2.02 2.16 1.08
N ALA A 30 -2.61 1.33 0.23
CA ALA A 30 -2.76 1.59 -1.18
C ALA A 30 -4.16 2.14 -1.47
N ILE A 31 -4.24 3.24 -2.22
CA ILE A 31 -5.50 3.82 -2.69
C ILE A 31 -5.49 3.78 -4.21
N HIS A 32 -6.37 2.97 -4.78
CA HIS A 32 -6.48 2.82 -6.23
C HIS A 32 -7.21 4.00 -6.86
N ASP A 33 -8.44 4.29 -6.43
CA ASP A 33 -9.31 5.31 -7.03
C ASP A 33 -10.33 5.82 -5.99
N THR A 34 -10.52 7.14 -5.95
CA THR A 34 -11.51 7.80 -5.08
C THR A 34 -12.60 8.53 -5.87
N THR A 35 -12.73 8.28 -7.18
CA THR A 35 -13.71 8.94 -8.07
C THR A 35 -15.16 8.88 -7.54
N LEU A 36 -15.57 7.76 -6.92
CA LEU A 36 -16.93 7.58 -6.40
C LEU A 36 -17.10 7.98 -4.92
N GLY A 37 -16.02 8.41 -4.26
CA GLY A 37 -16.01 8.77 -2.84
C GLY A 37 -14.80 8.22 -2.08
N PRO A 38 -14.83 8.28 -0.74
CA PRO A 38 -13.72 7.81 0.09
C PRO A 38 -13.41 6.32 -0.14
N ALA A 39 -12.13 5.98 -0.21
CA ALA A 39 -11.70 4.59 -0.31
C ALA A 39 -12.07 3.81 0.97
N LEU A 40 -12.75 2.68 0.79
CA LEU A 40 -13.04 1.70 1.84
C LEU A 40 -12.36 0.39 1.49
N GLY A 41 -11.51 -0.11 2.38
CA GLY A 41 -10.74 -1.33 2.20
C GLY A 41 -10.49 -2.04 3.53
N GLY A 42 -10.29 -3.35 3.47
CA GLY A 42 -9.93 -4.15 4.65
C GLY A 42 -8.46 -3.97 5.03
N THR A 43 -8.13 -4.31 6.28
CA THR A 43 -6.74 -4.38 6.74
C THR A 43 -6.32 -5.84 6.84
N ARG A 44 -5.26 -6.22 6.14
CA ARG A 44 -4.63 -7.54 6.23
C ARG A 44 -3.37 -7.44 7.08
N PHE A 45 -3.22 -8.36 8.04
CA PHE A 45 -1.98 -8.53 8.81
C PHE A 45 -1.35 -9.86 8.43
N TRP A 46 -0.16 -9.81 7.81
CA TRP A 46 0.49 -10.99 7.24
C TRP A 46 2.02 -10.86 7.27
N ASN A 47 2.71 -11.99 7.36
CA ASN A 47 4.17 -12.06 7.31
C ASN A 47 4.65 -12.28 5.87
N TYR A 48 4.96 -11.20 5.16
CA TYR A 48 5.60 -11.26 3.84
C TYR A 48 7.11 -11.50 3.97
N ALA A 49 7.71 -12.16 2.97
CA ALA A 49 9.15 -12.41 2.98
C ALA A 49 9.95 -11.13 2.65
N THR A 50 9.36 -10.21 1.90
CA THR A 50 9.98 -8.94 1.52
C THR A 50 8.99 -7.78 1.54
N ASP A 51 9.52 -6.55 1.65
CA ASP A 51 8.72 -5.33 1.52
C ASP A 51 8.06 -5.22 0.13
N GLU A 52 8.73 -5.72 -0.92
CA GLU A 52 8.19 -5.72 -2.29
C GLU A 52 6.94 -6.60 -2.42
N GLU A 53 6.94 -7.79 -1.79
CA GLU A 53 5.75 -8.64 -1.76
C GLU A 53 4.56 -7.96 -1.07
N ALA A 54 4.81 -7.28 0.05
CA ALA A 54 3.77 -6.53 0.77
C ALA A 54 3.23 -5.35 -0.06
N ILE A 55 4.10 -4.64 -0.79
CA ILE A 55 3.70 -3.54 -1.69
C ILE A 55 2.88 -4.04 -2.88
N ILE A 56 3.18 -5.24 -3.41
CA ILE A 56 2.46 -5.80 -4.56
C ILE A 56 1.08 -6.33 -4.19
N ASP A 57 0.91 -6.86 -2.97
CA ASP A 57 -0.37 -7.38 -2.47
C ASP A 57 -1.32 -6.29 -1.93
N ALA A 58 -0.77 -5.16 -1.47
CA ALA A 58 -1.54 -3.99 -1.04
C ALA A 58 -2.22 -3.27 -2.21
#